data_AF-A0A803M878-F1
#
_entry.id   AF-A0A803M878-F1
#
_cell.length_a   1.000
_cell.length_b   1.000
_cell.length_c   1.000
_cell.angle_alpha   90.00
_cell.angle_beta   90.00
_cell.angle_gamma   90.00
#
_symmetry.space_group_name_H-M   'P 1'
#
loop_
_entity.id
_entity.type
_entity.pdbx_description
1 polymer ?
#
loop_
_entity_poly.entity_id
_entity_poly.type
_entity_poly.pdbx_seq_one_letter_code
_entity_poly.pdbx_strand_id
1 'polypeptide(L)'
;MDEKCERVKESLVADYGDTTIGRVESMDSGFWWIILLKSYVKRTRDHSLADMPEIQQGINLILNLCLSDGFDTFPSLFCAMQCCMIDRWDIYGYPIEIQALFFFALGSAKFMLKEGSDNKIAEYHIPLNVNPTCMDFRWFLLGNCIAILSSLITPQQASTIMDLIEECWDELIGEMPLRMTYPALEGNEWKIITGYESKNTR
;
A
#
# COMPACT_ATOMS: atom_id res chain seq x y z
N MET A 1 -8.90 -53.72 13.18
CA MET A 1 -7.67 -52.98 12.84
C MET A 1 -8.14 -51.56 12.62
N ASP A 2 -8.07 -50.74 13.67
CA ASP A 2 -8.56 -49.36 13.63
C ASP A 2 -7.49 -48.48 12.97
N GLU A 3 -7.77 -47.98 11.78
CA GLU A 3 -7.00 -46.90 11.16
C GLU A 3 -7.21 -45.61 11.97
N LYS A 4 -6.28 -45.33 12.88
CA LYS A 4 -6.12 -44.00 13.46
C LYS A 4 -5.69 -43.05 12.35
N CYS A 5 -6.63 -42.27 11.82
CA CYS A 5 -6.32 -41.08 11.03
C CYS A 5 -5.59 -40.08 11.94
N GLU A 6 -4.25 -40.11 11.92
CA GLU A 6 -3.42 -39.08 12.52
C GLU A 6 -3.68 -37.76 11.77
N ARG A 7 -4.44 -36.86 12.39
CA ARG A 7 -4.55 -35.49 11.92
C ARG A 7 -3.17 -34.84 12.00
N VAL A 8 -2.51 -34.71 10.86
CA VAL A 8 -1.30 -33.90 10.71
C VAL A 8 -1.64 -32.50 11.21
N LYS A 9 -0.97 -32.06 12.27
CA LYS A 9 -1.19 -30.76 12.87
C LYS A 9 -0.45 -29.73 12.00
N GLU A 10 -1.16 -29.14 11.06
CA GLU A 10 -0.61 -28.06 10.23
C GLU A 10 -0.31 -26.85 11.13
N SER A 11 0.94 -26.38 11.09
CA SER A 11 1.40 -25.20 11.83
C SER A 11 1.64 -24.07 10.83
N LEU A 12 1.02 -22.92 11.07
CA LEU A 12 1.29 -21.70 10.32
C LEU A 12 2.49 -20.99 10.95
N VAL A 13 3.47 -20.62 10.12
CA VAL A 13 4.63 -19.81 10.51
C VAL A 13 4.56 -18.53 9.69
N ALA A 14 4.44 -17.38 10.37
CA ALA A 14 4.42 -16.07 9.74
C ALA A 14 5.86 -15.55 9.56
N ASP A 15 6.11 -14.81 8.48
CA ASP A 15 7.34 -14.06 8.26
C ASP A 15 6.99 -12.58 8.18
N TYR A 16 7.58 -11.78 9.09
CA TYR A 16 7.37 -10.34 9.16
C TYR A 16 8.51 -9.55 8.51
N GLY A 17 9.42 -10.21 7.81
CA GLY A 17 10.62 -9.59 7.25
C GLY A 17 11.91 -10.15 7.85
N ASP A 18 11.83 -10.93 8.93
CA ASP A 18 13.01 -11.50 9.60
C ASP A 18 13.82 -12.42 8.70
N THR A 19 13.15 -13.08 7.74
CA THR A 19 13.80 -13.99 6.78
C THR A 19 13.97 -13.39 5.38
N THR A 20 13.49 -12.16 5.16
CA THR A 20 13.59 -11.50 3.85
C THR A 20 14.99 -10.93 3.61
N ILE A 21 15.38 -10.89 2.33
CA ILE A 21 16.64 -10.25 1.92
C ILE A 21 16.50 -8.75 2.21
N GLY A 22 17.30 -8.22 3.14
CA GLY A 22 17.26 -6.82 3.55
C GLY A 22 16.50 -6.55 4.85
N ARG A 23 15.86 -7.56 5.46
CA ARG A 23 15.08 -7.43 6.71
C ARG A 23 14.06 -6.30 6.68
N VAL A 24 13.21 -6.32 5.66
CA VAL A 24 12.24 -5.26 5.40
C VAL A 24 10.86 -5.74 5.84
N GLU A 25 10.19 -4.90 6.62
CA GLU A 25 8.79 -5.08 7.00
C GLU A 25 7.87 -4.40 5.98
N SER A 26 6.82 -5.10 5.55
CA SER A 26 5.89 -4.61 4.53
C SER A 26 4.75 -3.79 5.16
N MET A 27 4.66 -2.49 4.86
CA MET A 27 3.57 -1.64 5.39
C MET A 27 2.27 -1.81 4.61
N ASP A 28 2.36 -2.10 3.31
CA ASP A 28 1.25 -2.33 2.41
C ASP A 28 0.33 -3.48 2.83
N SER A 29 0.87 -4.56 3.39
CA SER A 29 0.12 -5.73 3.88
C SER A 29 -0.98 -5.35 4.88
N GLY A 30 -0.70 -4.41 5.79
CA GLY A 30 -1.68 -3.92 6.76
C GLY A 30 -2.81 -3.13 6.08
N PHE A 31 -2.48 -2.29 5.10
CA PHE A 31 -3.47 -1.52 4.33
C PHE A 31 -4.36 -2.43 3.49
N TRP A 32 -3.75 -3.41 2.80
CA TRP A 32 -4.49 -4.40 2.03
C TRP A 32 -5.45 -5.20 2.91
N TRP A 33 -5.03 -5.61 4.11
CA TRP A 33 -5.89 -6.31 5.05
C TRP A 33 -7.16 -5.50 5.42
N ILE A 34 -7.01 -4.20 5.72
CA ILE A 34 -8.15 -3.31 6.02
C ILE A 34 -9.06 -3.13 4.79
N ILE A 35 -8.49 -2.93 3.60
CA ILE A 35 -9.24 -2.75 2.34
C ILE A 35 -10.02 -4.03 1.97
N LEU A 36 -9.40 -5.20 2.15
CA LEU A 36 -10.02 -6.50 1.93
C LEU A 36 -11.16 -6.75 2.92
N LEU A 37 -10.97 -6.44 4.20
CA LEU A 37 -12.02 -6.55 5.21
C LEU A 37 -13.24 -5.69 4.85
N LYS A 38 -13.03 -4.43 4.42
CA LYS A 38 -14.14 -3.59 3.94
C LYS A 38 -14.83 -4.20 2.72
N SER A 39 -14.05 -4.73 1.78
CA SER A 39 -14.59 -5.38 0.57
C SER A 39 -15.46 -6.57 0.93
N TYR A 40 -15.02 -7.40 1.89
CA TYR A 40 -15.81 -8.49 2.46
C TYR A 40 -17.12 -7.99 3.06
N VAL A 41 -17.06 -7.00 3.97
CA VAL A 41 -18.25 -6.43 4.63
C VAL A 41 -19.22 -5.85 3.60
N LYS A 42 -18.74 -5.09 2.62
CA LYS A 42 -19.58 -4.54 1.55
C LYS A 42 -20.24 -5.63 0.70
N ARG A 43 -19.50 -6.69 0.38
CA ARG A 43 -19.98 -7.77 -0.50
C ARG A 43 -21.01 -8.67 0.19
N THR A 44 -20.77 -9.00 1.46
CA THR A 44 -21.61 -9.89 2.26
C THR A 44 -22.73 -9.16 2.98
N ARG A 45 -22.57 -7.85 3.22
CA ARG A 45 -23.39 -7.02 4.11
C ARG A 45 -23.37 -7.49 5.56
N ASP A 46 -22.38 -8.29 5.92
CA ASP A 46 -22.20 -8.83 7.26
C ASP A 46 -21.09 -8.05 7.99
N HIS A 47 -21.47 -7.37 9.06
CA HIS A 47 -20.56 -6.62 9.92
C HIS A 47 -20.03 -7.46 11.09
N SER A 48 -20.52 -8.67 11.33
CA SER A 48 -20.19 -9.43 12.54
C SER A 48 -18.69 -9.70 12.68
N LEU A 49 -18.02 -9.95 11.56
CA LEU A 49 -16.56 -10.14 11.52
C LEU A 49 -15.81 -8.85 11.84
N ALA A 50 -16.16 -7.74 11.18
CA ALA A 50 -15.50 -6.45 11.40
C ALA A 50 -15.74 -5.93 12.83
N ASP A 51 -16.89 -6.25 13.42
CA ASP A 51 -17.31 -5.84 14.75
C ASP A 51 -16.64 -6.61 15.90
N MET A 52 -15.91 -7.69 15.60
CA MET A 52 -15.19 -8.46 16.61
C MET A 52 -14.14 -7.60 17.31
N PRO A 53 -14.01 -7.67 18.65
CA PRO A 53 -13.04 -6.87 19.40
C PRO A 53 -11.60 -7.03 18.89
N GLU A 54 -11.21 -8.25 18.52
CA GLU A 54 -9.88 -8.58 18.01
C GLU A 54 -9.62 -7.89 16.65
N ILE A 55 -10.65 -7.80 15.82
CA ILE A 55 -10.57 -7.17 14.50
C ILE A 55 -10.54 -5.64 14.64
N GLN A 56 -11.38 -5.07 15.50
CA GLN A 56 -11.35 -3.64 15.82
C GLN A 56 -9.98 -3.23 16.41
N GLN A 57 -9.44 -4.04 17.32
CA GLN A 57 -8.10 -3.84 17.87
C GLN A 57 -7.03 -3.95 16.78
N GLY A 58 -7.12 -4.94 15.87
CA GLY A 58 -6.20 -5.11 14.75
C GLY A 58 -6.18 -3.89 13.82
N ILE A 59 -7.35 -3.36 13.44
CA ILE A 59 -7.46 -2.14 12.63
C ILE A 59 -6.79 -0.96 13.36
N ASN A 60 -7.07 -0.78 14.66
CA ASN A 60 -6.50 0.31 15.43
C ASN A 60 -4.98 0.20 15.61
N LEU A 61 -4.44 -1.01 15.81
CA LEU A 61 -2.99 -1.23 15.90
C LEU A 61 -2.29 -0.85 14.59
N ILE A 62 -2.80 -1.30 13.44
CA ILE A 62 -2.24 -0.96 12.12
C ILE A 62 -2.24 0.55 11.92
N LEU A 63 -3.35 1.23 12.23
CA LEU A 63 -3.44 2.68 12.05
C LEU A 63 -2.58 3.44 13.05
N ASN A 64 -2.49 3.02 14.30
CA ASN A 64 -1.67 3.67 15.31
C ASN A 64 -0.17 3.56 15.00
N LEU A 65 0.28 2.49 14.34
CA LEU A 65 1.65 2.39 13.83
C LEU A 65 1.95 3.44 12.75
N CYS A 66 0.97 3.77 11.92
CA CYS A 66 1.12 4.78 10.86
C CYS A 66 0.89 6.22 11.36
N LEU A 67 0.03 6.40 12.37
CA LEU A 67 -0.38 7.68 12.94
C LEU A 67 0.40 8.06 14.21
N SER A 68 1.37 7.23 14.62
CA SER A 68 2.20 7.53 15.79
C SER A 68 3.01 8.80 15.55
N ASP A 69 3.09 9.66 16.57
CA ASP A 69 3.82 10.92 16.49
C ASP A 69 5.30 10.64 16.22
N GLY A 70 5.74 10.93 15.00
CA GLY A 70 7.12 10.82 14.54
C GLY A 70 7.80 12.18 14.49
N PHE A 71 9.08 12.19 14.09
CA PHE A 71 9.82 13.44 13.83
C PHE A 71 9.46 14.07 12.47
N ASP A 72 8.54 13.46 11.71
CA ASP A 72 8.13 13.97 10.41
C ASP A 72 7.19 15.16 10.55
N THR A 73 7.44 16.21 9.78
CA THR A 73 6.62 17.42 9.73
C THR A 73 5.55 17.34 8.66
N PHE A 74 5.57 16.30 7.82
CA PHE A 74 4.57 16.06 6.78
C PHE A 74 3.47 15.09 7.25
N PRO A 75 2.22 15.31 6.82
CA PRO A 75 1.09 14.40 7.09
C PRO A 75 1.13 13.10 6.26
N SER A 76 2.04 13.03 5.30
CA SER A 76 2.27 11.87 4.43
C SER A 76 3.07 10.82 5.20
N LEU A 77 2.79 9.53 4.97
CA LEU A 77 3.48 8.45 5.69
C LEU A 77 4.89 8.28 5.14
N PHE A 78 5.89 8.63 5.95
CA PHE A 78 7.28 8.39 5.61
C PHE A 78 7.57 6.90 5.49
N CYS A 79 8.18 6.52 4.38
CA CYS A 79 8.54 5.15 4.07
C CYS A 79 10.05 5.01 3.94
N ALA A 80 10.63 4.15 4.77
CA ALA A 80 11.95 3.60 4.50
C ALA A 80 11.89 2.77 3.20
N MET A 81 13.05 2.59 2.56
CA MET A 81 13.18 1.84 1.30
C MET A 81 12.42 0.50 1.34
N GLN A 82 11.80 0.11 0.22
CA GLN A 82 11.27 -1.25 0.00
C GLN A 82 9.97 -1.63 0.77
N CYS A 83 9.13 -0.67 1.12
CA CYS A 83 7.93 -0.90 1.94
C CYS A 83 6.63 -1.27 1.19
N CYS A 84 6.68 -1.40 -0.14
CA CYS A 84 5.52 -1.54 -1.03
C CYS A 84 5.73 -2.68 -2.03
N MET A 85 4.78 -2.90 -2.96
CA MET A 85 4.83 -4.00 -3.94
C MET A 85 6.14 -4.03 -4.74
N ILE A 86 6.78 -2.86 -4.87
CA ILE A 86 8.13 -2.72 -5.42
C ILE A 86 9.15 -2.78 -4.27
N ASP A 87 9.31 -3.98 -3.71
CA ASP A 87 10.20 -4.33 -2.60
C ASP A 87 11.70 -4.24 -2.92
N ARG A 88 12.06 -3.92 -4.18
CA ARG A 88 13.45 -3.89 -4.65
C ARG A 88 13.84 -2.63 -5.39
N TRP A 89 12.98 -1.62 -5.44
CA TRP A 89 13.37 -0.30 -5.94
C TRP A 89 13.50 0.65 -4.75
N ASP A 90 14.58 1.43 -4.75
CA ASP A 90 14.80 2.47 -3.75
C ASP A 90 13.85 3.64 -3.99
N ILE A 91 12.58 3.44 -3.63
CA ILE A 91 11.57 4.48 -3.57
C ILE A 91 11.51 4.94 -2.10
N TYR A 92 12.38 5.88 -1.76
CA TYR A 92 12.46 6.48 -0.43
C TYR A 92 11.53 7.70 -0.32
N GLY A 93 11.00 7.95 0.88
CA GLY A 93 10.21 9.14 1.18
C GLY A 93 8.71 8.86 1.16
N TYR A 94 7.99 9.40 0.15
CA TYR A 94 6.52 9.39 0.12
C TYR A 94 5.98 8.80 -1.19
N PRO A 95 6.16 7.49 -1.44
CA PRO A 95 5.68 6.84 -2.65
C PRO A 95 4.16 6.98 -2.81
N ILE A 96 3.71 7.37 -4.01
CA ILE A 96 2.27 7.50 -4.33
C ILE A 96 1.49 6.22 -4.03
N GLU A 97 2.11 5.05 -4.20
CA GLU A 97 1.49 3.76 -3.87
C GLU A 97 1.11 3.66 -2.39
N ILE A 98 2.04 3.94 -1.48
CA ILE A 98 1.76 3.89 -0.05
C ILE A 98 0.80 5.00 0.37
N GLN A 99 0.97 6.21 -0.15
CA GLN A 99 0.05 7.30 0.20
C GLN A 99 -1.38 6.99 -0.24
N ALA A 100 -1.56 6.44 -1.44
CA ALA A 100 -2.87 6.05 -1.95
C ALA A 100 -3.46 4.86 -1.18
N LEU A 101 -2.66 3.83 -0.87
CA LEU A 101 -3.09 2.69 -0.06
C LEU A 101 -3.47 3.12 1.36
N PHE A 102 -2.67 3.98 1.98
CA PHE A 102 -2.93 4.50 3.32
C PHE A 102 -4.23 5.32 3.35
N PHE A 103 -4.42 6.22 2.39
CA PHE A 103 -5.67 6.98 2.26
C PHE A 103 -6.88 6.03 2.10
N PHE A 104 -6.75 5.01 1.24
CA PHE A 104 -7.82 4.04 1.05
C PHE A 104 -8.10 3.22 2.31
N ALA A 105 -7.07 2.80 3.02
CA ALA A 105 -7.18 2.06 4.28
C ALA A 105 -7.83 2.91 5.37
N LEU A 106 -7.46 4.19 5.51
CA LEU A 106 -8.08 5.11 6.46
C LEU A 106 -9.57 5.31 6.17
N GLY A 107 -9.93 5.60 4.93
CA GLY A 107 -11.34 5.71 4.52
C GLY A 107 -12.10 4.40 4.69
N SER A 108 -11.40 3.27 4.66
CA SER A 108 -11.98 1.95 4.88
C SER A 108 -12.18 1.61 6.36
N ALA A 109 -11.22 1.95 7.21
CA ALA A 109 -11.31 1.82 8.64
C ALA A 109 -12.41 2.72 9.23
N LYS A 110 -12.50 3.98 8.77
CA LYS A 110 -13.56 4.91 9.18
C LYS A 110 -14.97 4.38 8.89
N PHE A 111 -15.13 3.54 7.87
CA PHE A 111 -16.40 2.89 7.54
C PHE A 111 -16.77 1.73 8.50
N MET A 112 -15.78 1.10 9.15
CA MET A 112 -15.96 -0.12 9.96
C MET A 112 -15.74 0.07 11.46
N LEU A 113 -15.04 1.12 11.87
CA LEU A 113 -14.74 1.37 13.29
C LEU A 113 -15.95 1.96 14.02
N LYS A 114 -16.16 1.49 15.25
CA LYS A 114 -17.27 1.96 16.10
C LYS A 114 -16.93 3.28 16.80
N GLU A 115 -17.93 4.14 16.98
CA GLU A 115 -17.79 5.39 17.74
C GLU A 115 -17.45 5.08 19.20
N GLY A 116 -16.37 5.68 19.73
CA GLY A 116 -15.94 5.51 21.14
C GLY A 116 -14.68 4.67 21.35
N SER A 117 -14.10 4.08 20.30
CA SER A 117 -12.70 3.63 20.38
C SER A 117 -11.76 4.84 20.25
N ASP A 118 -10.65 4.79 20.99
CA ASP A 118 -9.62 5.82 21.14
C ASP A 118 -8.88 6.08 19.80
N ASN A 119 -9.61 6.58 18.82
CA ASN A 119 -9.23 6.56 17.41
C ASN A 119 -8.78 7.95 16.98
N LYS A 120 -7.46 8.14 16.84
CA LYS A 120 -6.83 9.35 16.26
C LYS A 120 -7.32 9.68 14.82
N ILE A 121 -8.06 8.77 14.19
CA ILE A 121 -8.58 8.88 12.82
C ILE A 121 -9.56 10.05 12.64
N ALA A 122 -10.30 10.41 13.69
CA ALA A 122 -11.26 11.52 13.60
C ALA A 122 -10.58 12.89 13.39
N GLU A 123 -9.31 13.01 13.80
CA GLU A 123 -8.53 14.26 13.72
C GLU A 123 -7.64 14.32 12.48
N TYR A 124 -7.41 13.19 11.79
CA TYR A 124 -6.55 13.15 10.62
C TYR A 124 -7.27 13.66 9.37
N HIS A 125 -7.04 14.94 9.06
CA HIS A 125 -7.19 15.48 7.71
C HIS A 125 -5.86 15.22 6.99
N ILE A 126 -5.88 14.58 5.81
CA ILE A 126 -4.67 14.39 5.00
C ILE A 126 -4.57 15.54 4.00
N PRO A 127 -3.76 16.60 4.24
CA PRO A 127 -3.20 17.33 3.13
C PRO A 127 -2.17 16.41 2.47
N LEU A 128 -2.44 15.88 1.28
CA LEU A 128 -1.39 15.22 0.50
C LEU A 128 -0.40 16.29 0.04
N ASN A 129 0.55 16.60 0.90
CA ASN A 129 1.67 17.44 0.54
C ASN A 129 2.79 16.50 0.11
N VAL A 130 3.01 16.45 -1.20
CA VAL A 130 4.19 15.82 -1.80
C VAL A 130 5.39 16.60 -1.25
N ASN A 131 6.35 15.93 -0.62
CA ASN A 131 7.54 16.63 -0.13
C ASN A 131 8.22 17.34 -1.33
N PRO A 132 8.32 18.68 -1.35
CA PRO A 132 8.82 19.42 -2.50
C PRO A 132 10.29 19.15 -2.83
N THR A 133 11.04 18.54 -1.89
CA THR A 133 12.49 18.38 -1.98
C THR A 133 12.95 17.12 -2.70
N CYS A 134 12.07 16.15 -2.93
CA CYS A 134 12.37 14.94 -3.69
C CYS A 134 11.13 14.50 -4.50
N MET A 135 10.96 15.05 -5.70
CA MET A 135 9.90 14.66 -6.62
C MET A 135 10.40 13.56 -7.56
N ASP A 136 9.76 12.41 -7.49
CA ASP A 136 9.90 11.33 -8.46
C ASP A 136 8.81 11.47 -9.53
N PHE A 137 9.20 11.74 -10.77
CA PHE A 137 8.30 11.93 -11.90
C PHE A 137 7.93 10.62 -12.62
N ARG A 138 8.45 9.48 -12.16
CA ARG A 138 8.09 8.19 -12.73
C ARG A 138 6.60 7.93 -12.52
N TRP A 139 5.98 7.36 -13.53
CA TRP A 139 4.62 6.86 -13.43
C TRP A 139 4.62 5.52 -12.69
N PHE A 140 3.74 5.39 -11.70
CA PHE A 140 3.54 4.17 -10.90
C PHE A 140 2.12 3.65 -11.08
N LEU A 141 1.97 2.43 -11.62
CA LEU A 141 0.67 1.85 -11.94
C LEU A 141 -0.23 1.76 -10.70
N LEU A 142 0.21 1.04 -9.68
CA LEU A 142 -0.63 0.70 -8.53
C LEU A 142 -1.08 1.95 -7.78
N GLY A 143 -0.16 2.89 -7.55
CA GLY A 143 -0.48 4.16 -6.89
C GLY A 143 -1.54 4.97 -7.65
N ASN A 144 -1.42 5.11 -8.97
CA ASN A 144 -2.43 5.82 -9.76
C ASN A 144 -3.79 5.11 -9.75
N CYS A 145 -3.82 3.78 -9.89
CA CYS A 145 -5.05 3.01 -9.83
C CYS A 145 -5.74 3.11 -8.46
N ILE A 146 -4.98 2.96 -7.36
CA ILE A 146 -5.52 3.08 -6.01
C ILE A 146 -5.98 4.51 -5.73
N ALA A 147 -5.28 5.53 -6.24
CA ALA A 147 -5.70 6.92 -6.10
C ALA A 147 -7.08 7.17 -6.75
N ILE A 148 -7.34 6.59 -7.92
CA ILE A 148 -8.66 6.61 -8.56
C ILE A 148 -9.69 5.85 -7.71
N LEU A 149 -9.40 4.60 -7.33
CA LEU A 149 -10.35 3.72 -6.62
C LEU A 149 -10.75 4.23 -5.23
N SER A 150 -9.83 4.94 -4.57
CA SER A 150 -10.05 5.49 -3.23
C SER A 150 -10.70 6.86 -3.24
N SER A 151 -10.92 7.47 -4.41
CA SER A 151 -11.33 8.86 -4.57
C SER A 151 -10.35 9.86 -3.95
N LEU A 152 -9.06 9.52 -3.96
CA LEU A 152 -7.99 10.41 -3.51
C LEU A 152 -7.84 11.63 -4.42
N ILE A 153 -8.01 11.40 -5.72
CA ILE A 153 -7.94 12.42 -6.75
C ILE A 153 -9.34 12.80 -7.23
N THR A 154 -9.46 13.97 -7.84
CA THR A 154 -10.75 14.43 -8.38
C THR A 154 -11.16 13.61 -9.60
N PRO A 155 -12.47 13.57 -9.93
CA PRO A 155 -12.94 12.93 -11.16
C PRO A 155 -12.26 13.48 -12.42
N GLN A 156 -11.94 14.78 -12.46
CA GLN A 156 -11.21 15.39 -13.57
C GLN A 156 -9.78 14.85 -13.67
N GLN A 157 -9.06 14.74 -12.54
CA GLN A 157 -7.72 14.15 -12.51
C GLN A 157 -7.75 12.67 -12.91
N ALA A 158 -8.77 11.93 -12.47
CA ALA A 158 -8.96 10.54 -12.87
C ALA A 158 -9.15 10.41 -14.39
N SER A 159 -9.98 11.27 -15.01
CA SER A 159 -10.10 11.34 -16.47
C SER A 159 -8.75 11.63 -17.13
N THR A 160 -8.00 12.64 -16.65
CA THR A 160 -6.68 12.95 -17.21
C THR A 160 -5.68 11.79 -17.12
N ILE A 161 -5.72 10.99 -16.05
CA ILE A 161 -4.88 9.78 -15.94
C ILE A 161 -5.30 8.73 -16.99
N MET A 162 -6.60 8.56 -17.21
CA MET A 162 -7.10 7.62 -18.24
C MET A 162 -6.74 8.10 -19.65
N ASP A 163 -6.86 9.40 -19.91
CA ASP A 163 -6.45 10.03 -21.17
C ASP A 163 -4.94 9.83 -21.41
N LEU A 164 -4.10 9.99 -20.37
CA LEU A 164 -2.66 9.72 -20.43
C LEU A 164 -2.35 8.24 -20.77
N ILE A 165 -3.09 7.29 -20.19
CA ILE A 165 -2.91 5.85 -20.51
C ILE A 165 -3.28 5.57 -21.96
N GLU A 166 -4.29 6.25 -22.50
CA GLU A 166 -4.68 6.12 -23.90
C GLU A 166 -3.64 6.76 -24.85
N GLU A 167 -3.14 7.95 -24.51
CA GLU A 167 -2.12 8.64 -25.31
C GLU A 167 -0.76 7.93 -25.29
N CYS A 168 -0.39 7.32 -24.17
CA CYS A 168 0.87 6.59 -23.98
C CYS A 168 0.68 5.07 -23.90
N TRP A 169 -0.27 4.53 -24.68
CA TRP A 169 -0.62 3.11 -24.63
C TRP A 169 0.57 2.20 -24.93
N ASP A 170 1.36 2.52 -25.96
CA ASP A 170 2.51 1.71 -26.37
C ASP A 170 3.61 1.68 -25.29
N GLU A 171 3.80 2.78 -24.55
CA GLU A 171 4.76 2.87 -23.46
C GLU A 171 4.29 2.20 -22.17
N LEU A 172 3.03 2.44 -21.76
CA LEU A 172 2.51 2.00 -20.45
C LEU A 172 1.90 0.60 -20.49
N ILE A 173 1.36 0.19 -21.63
CA ILE A 173 0.76 -1.13 -21.88
C ILE A 173 1.65 -1.96 -22.80
N GLY A 174 1.96 -1.45 -23.98
CA GLY A 174 2.62 -2.22 -25.04
C GLY A 174 1.88 -3.52 -25.38
N GLU A 175 2.63 -4.61 -25.61
CA GLU A 175 2.06 -5.93 -25.90
C GLU A 175 1.63 -6.72 -24.65
N MET A 176 2.03 -6.28 -23.45
CA MET A 176 1.74 -6.95 -22.18
C MET A 176 1.22 -5.95 -21.12
N PRO A 177 -0.09 -5.89 -20.86
CA PRO A 177 -0.66 -5.02 -19.82
C PRO A 177 -0.26 -5.48 -18.41
N LEU A 178 0.08 -4.60 -17.46
CA LEU A 178 0.50 -3.18 -17.54
C LEU A 178 1.92 -3.08 -16.94
N ARG A 179 2.72 -2.10 -17.36
CA ARG A 179 4.02 -1.85 -16.71
C ARG A 179 3.83 -1.43 -15.25
N MET A 180 4.67 -1.90 -14.35
CA MET A 180 4.63 -1.48 -12.95
C MET A 180 5.04 0.00 -12.79
N THR A 181 6.11 0.39 -13.51
CA THR A 181 6.67 1.74 -13.49
C THR A 181 7.17 2.18 -14.86
N TYR A 182 7.18 3.48 -15.13
CA TYR A 182 7.72 4.05 -16.37
C TYR A 182 8.29 5.47 -16.15
N PRO A 183 9.44 5.83 -16.77
CA PRO A 183 10.36 4.97 -17.52
C PRO A 183 11.19 4.05 -16.61
N ALA A 184 11.86 3.06 -17.21
CA ALA A 184 12.84 2.24 -16.51
C ALA A 184 14.09 3.05 -16.18
N LEU A 185 14.73 2.73 -15.05
CA LEU A 185 16.02 3.32 -14.71
C LEU A 185 17.13 2.75 -15.61
N GLU A 186 18.00 3.61 -16.13
CA GLU A 186 19.10 3.20 -17.00
C GLU A 186 20.45 3.80 -16.52
N GLY A 187 21.56 3.17 -16.95
CA GLY A 187 22.90 3.71 -16.77
C GLY A 187 23.28 3.99 -15.31
N ASN A 188 23.67 5.24 -15.03
CA ASN A 188 24.13 5.63 -13.69
C ASN A 188 22.97 5.77 -12.69
N GLU A 189 21.77 6.14 -13.13
CA GLU A 189 20.60 6.23 -12.26
C GLU A 189 20.22 4.85 -11.73
N TRP A 190 20.21 3.84 -12.59
CA TRP A 190 20.00 2.45 -12.18
C TRP A 190 21.04 2.01 -11.14
N LYS A 191 22.33 2.30 -11.37
CA LYS A 191 23.42 1.92 -10.45
C LYS A 191 23.28 2.57 -9.07
N ILE A 192 22.95 3.86 -9.05
CA ILE A 192 22.85 4.65 -7.82
C ILE A 192 21.61 4.25 -7.04
N ILE A 193 20.44 4.19 -7.70
CA ILE A 193 19.15 3.98 -7.04
C ILE A 193 18.97 2.50 -6.68
N THR A 194 19.31 1.56 -7.57
CA THR A 194 19.08 0.13 -7.29
C THR A 194 20.23 -0.56 -6.55
N GLY A 195 21.36 0.14 -6.34
CA GLY A 195 22.55 -0.48 -5.75
C GLY A 195 23.15 -1.61 -6.61
N TYR A 196 23.06 -1.50 -7.94
CA TYR A 196 23.49 -2.52 -8.90
C TYR A 196 22.68 -3.84 -8.84
N GLU A 197 21.41 -3.79 -8.43
CA GLU A 197 20.57 -4.97 -8.30
C GLU A 197 20.24 -5.60 -9.66
N SER A 198 20.89 -6.73 -9.94
CA SER A 198 20.79 -7.47 -11.22
C SER A 198 19.37 -7.88 -11.62
N LYS A 199 18.45 -7.99 -10.67
CA LYS A 199 17.04 -8.32 -10.96
C LYS A 199 16.23 -7.14 -11.53
N ASN A 200 16.76 -5.92 -11.46
CA ASN A 200 16.10 -4.70 -11.90
C ASN A 200 16.66 -4.15 -13.22
N THR A 201 17.27 -4.99 -14.06
CA THR A 201 17.74 -4.59 -15.39
C THR A 201 16.62 -4.70 -16.42
N ARG A 202 16.71 -3.89 -17.49
CA ARG A 202 15.82 -3.95 -18.65
C ARG A 202 15.91 -5.28 -19.40
#